data_AF-A0A1T4XD50-F1
#
_entry.id   AF-A0A1T4XD50-F1
#
_cell.length_a   1.000
_cell.length_b   1.000
_cell.length_c   1.000
_cell.angle_alpha   90.00
_cell.angle_beta   90.00
_cell.angle_gamma   90.00
#
_symmetry.space_group_name_H-M   'P 1'
#
loop_
_entity.id
_entity.type
_entity.pdbx_description
1 polymer ?
#
loop_
_entity_poly.entity_id
_entity_poly.type
_entity_poly.pdbx_seq_one_letter_code
_entity_poly.pdbx_strand_id
1 'polypeptide(L)' 'MIIHIDVHSEIKINKLEDLHKLKLIMEENNLKVNKSQIARELGVDPRTVGKYLNGYVKPTTRNRK' A
#
# COMPACT_ATOMS: atom_id res chain seq x y z
N MET A 1 -5.24 26.36 22.86
CA MET A 1 -4.39 26.45 21.65
C MET A 1 -5.18 25.79 20.53
N ILE A 2 -5.53 26.52 19.49
CA ILE A 2 -6.26 25.98 18.34
C ILE A 2 -5.22 25.84 17.22
N ILE A 3 -4.95 24.60 16.82
CA ILE A 3 -4.06 24.29 15.70
C ILE A 3 -4.97 23.89 14.54
N HIS A 4 -5.10 24.79 13.56
CA HIS A 4 -5.65 24.46 12.26
C HIS A 4 -4.48 24.17 11.32
N ILE A 5 -4.44 22.93 10.82
CA ILE A 5 -3.42 22.45 9.90
C ILE A 5 -4.13 21.92 8.65
N ASP A 6 -3.82 22.52 7.51
CA ASP A 6 -4.23 22.06 6.18
C ASP A 6 -2.94 21.58 5.48
N VAL A 7 -2.70 20.26 5.51
CA VAL A 7 -1.51 19.67 4.89
C VAL A 7 -1.90 19.02 3.58
N HIS A 8 -1.42 19.58 2.47
CA HIS A 8 -1.45 18.89 1.19
C HIS A 8 -0.25 17.93 1.10
N SER A 9 -0.49 16.64 1.38
CA SER A 9 0.52 15.58 1.26
C SER A 9 0.19 14.67 0.09
N GLU A 10 1.15 14.45 -0.82
CA GLU A 10 1.05 13.49 -1.92
C GLU A 10 1.92 12.27 -1.62
N ILE A 11 1.32 11.08 -1.59
CA ILE A 11 2.05 9.81 -1.40
C ILE A 11 2.01 9.04 -2.72
N LYS A 12 3.19 8.82 -3.31
CA LYS A 12 3.32 8.05 -4.56
C LYS A 12 3.74 6.62 -4.24
N ILE A 13 3.01 5.67 -4.80
CA ILE A 13 3.29 4.23 -4.69
C ILE A 13 3.71 3.75 -6.06
N ASN A 14 5.01 3.51 -6.23
CA ASN A 14 5.57 3.06 -7.51
C ASN A 14 5.83 1.54 -7.53
N LYS A 15 5.93 0.92 -6.34
CA LYS A 15 6.26 -0.51 -6.19
C LYS A 15 5.31 -1.22 -5.24
N LEU A 16 5.18 -2.53 -5.43
CA LEU A 16 4.38 -3.39 -4.55
C LEU A 16 4.92 -3.44 -3.11
N GLU A 17 6.23 -3.31 -2.93
CA GLU A 17 6.88 -3.29 -1.62
C GLU A 17 6.45 -2.09 -0.77
N ASP A 18 6.11 -0.96 -1.41
CA ASP A 18 5.66 0.25 -0.72
C ASP A 18 4.24 0.09 -0.13
N LEU A 19 3.47 -0.90 -0.59
CA LEU A 19 2.14 -1.18 -0.05
C LEU A 19 2.19 -1.56 1.44
N HIS A 20 3.28 -2.15 1.91
CA HIS A 20 3.45 -2.43 3.33
C HIS A 20 3.45 -1.13 4.17
N LYS A 21 4.11 -0.07 3.67
CA LYS A 21 4.12 1.25 4.33
C LYS A 21 2.76 1.93 4.24
N LEU A 22 2.06 1.76 3.10
CA LEU A 22 0.70 2.28 2.94
C LEU A 22 -0.23 1.73 4.02
N LYS A 23 -0.11 0.44 4.39
CA LYS A 23 -0.95 -0.16 5.44
C LYS A 23 -0.81 0.56 6.79
N LEU A 24 0.41 0.88 7.22
CA LEU A 24 0.61 1.64 8.46
C LEU A 24 -0.09 3.00 8.40
N ILE A 25 0.07 3.72 7.29
CA ILE A 25 -0.55 5.05 7.13
C ILE A 25 -2.08 4.93 7.14
N MET A 26 -2.62 3.88 6.51
CA MET A 26 -4.06 3.61 6.51
C MET A 26 -4.62 3.33 7.89
N GLU A 27 -3.92 2.54 8.70
CA GLU A 27 -4.35 2.17 10.06
C GLU A 27 -4.31 3.37 11.00
N GLU A 28 -3.19 4.12 11.01
CA GLU A 28 -3.01 5.31 11.87
C GLU A 28 -3.99 6.44 11.54
N ASN A 29 -4.37 6.60 10.26
CA ASN A 29 -5.25 7.67 9.80
C ASN A 29 -6.69 7.19 9.51
N ASN A 30 -7.01 5.92 9.80
CA ASN A 30 -8.30 5.28 9.49
C ASN A 30 -8.77 5.49 8.02
N LEU A 31 -7.83 5.42 7.07
CA LEU A 31 -8.09 5.70 5.65
C LEU A 31 -8.54 4.44 4.91
N LYS A 32 -9.63 4.57 4.13
CA LYS A 32 -10.13 3.50 3.26
C LYS A 32 -9.59 3.66 1.85
N VAL A 33 -8.60 2.85 1.46
CA VAL A 33 -8.06 2.86 0.10
C VAL A 33 -8.82 1.95 -0.85
N ASN A 34 -8.87 2.34 -2.13
CA ASN A 34 -9.44 1.51 -3.19
C ASN A 34 -8.38 0.56 -3.78
N LYS A 35 -8.41 -0.70 -3.33
CA LYS A 35 -7.46 -1.73 -3.79
C LYS A 35 -7.52 -1.97 -5.29
N SER A 36 -8.69 -1.86 -5.92
CA SER A 36 -8.85 -2.08 -7.36
C SER A 36 -8.22 -0.96 -8.19
N GLN A 37 -8.24 0.27 -7.69
CA GLN A 37 -7.58 1.39 -8.36
C GLN A 37 -6.06 1.23 -8.29
N ILE A 38 -5.52 0.96 -7.10
CA ILE A 38 -4.09 0.69 -6.90
C ILE A 38 -3.62 -0.46 -7.80
N ALA A 39 -4.44 -1.51 -7.93
CA ALA A 39 -4.14 -2.65 -8.79
C ALA A 39 -4.03 -2.26 -10.27
N ARG A 40 -4.90 -1.37 -10.76
CA ARG A 40 -4.85 -0.86 -12.14
C ARG A 40 -3.62 0.00 -12.38
N GLU A 41 -3.28 0.89 -11.44
CA GLU A 41 -2.10 1.76 -11.53
C GLU A 41 -0.80 0.96 -11.50
N LEU A 42 -0.72 -0.09 -10.67
CA LEU A 42 0.44 -0.97 -10.57
C LEU A 42 0.45 -2.11 -11.60
N GLY A 43 -0.60 -2.28 -12.39
CA GLY A 43 -0.72 -3.36 -13.38
C GLY A 43 -0.76 -4.77 -12.79
N VAL A 44 -1.34 -4.94 -11.60
CA VAL A 44 -1.40 -6.23 -10.88
C VAL A 44 -2.83 -6.65 -10.55
N ASP A 45 -3.01 -7.91 -10.14
CA ASP A 45 -4.30 -8.38 -9.60
C ASP A 45 -4.59 -7.72 -8.22
N PRO A 46 -5.82 -7.28 -7.92
CA PRO A 46 -6.20 -6.72 -6.61
C PRO A 46 -5.87 -7.63 -5.41
N ARG A 47 -5.86 -8.94 -5.59
CA ARG A 47 -5.42 -9.92 -4.58
C ARG A 47 -3.94 -9.77 -4.26
N THR A 48 -3.13 -9.43 -5.26
CA THR A 48 -1.69 -9.14 -5.09
C THR A 48 -1.54 -7.89 -4.22
N VAL A 49 -2.30 -6.83 -4.47
CA VAL A 49 -2.30 -5.63 -3.64
C VAL A 49 -2.61 -5.97 -2.18
N GLY A 50 -3.66 -6.76 -1.93
CA GLY A 50 -3.99 -7.24 -0.59
C GLY A 50 -2.89 -8.07 0.07
N LYS A 51 -2.23 -8.93 -0.72
CA LYS A 51 -1.12 -9.77 -0.26
C LYS A 51 0.07 -8.93 0.24
N TYR A 52 0.49 -7.93 -0.53
CA TYR A 52 1.62 -7.05 -0.18
C TYR A 52 1.26 -6.03 0.91
N LEU A 53 0.02 -5.54 0.95
CA LEU A 53 -0.49 -4.77 2.10
C LEU A 53 -0.30 -5.55 3.41
N ASN A 54 -0.57 -6.85 3.40
CA ASN A 54 -0.41 -7.72 4.57
C ASN A 54 1.04 -8.14 4.87
N GLY A 55 2.04 -7.49 4.27
CA GLY A 55 3.45 -7.73 4.57
C GLY A 55 4.09 -8.91 3.83
N TYR A 56 3.47 -9.36 2.74
CA TYR A 56 4.14 -10.34 1.87
C TYR A 56 5.36 -9.73 1.20
N VAL A 57 6.47 -10.47 1.26
CA VAL A 57 7.70 -10.18 0.54
C VAL A 57 7.94 -11.29 -0.47
N LYS A 58 8.18 -10.94 -1.73
CA LYS A 58 8.49 -11.91 -2.78
C LYS A 58 9.86 -12.53 -2.49
N PRO A 59 9.98 -13.88 -2.39
CA PRO A 59 11.28 -14.51 -2.24
C PRO A 59 12.09 -14.36 -3.53
N THR A 60 13.40 -14.17 -3.39
CA THR A 60 14.36 -14.09 -4.50
C THR A 60 14.51 -15.43 -5.23
N THR A 61 14.41 -16.53 -4.50
CA THR A 61 14.48 -17.90 -5.06
C THR A 61 13.15 -18.63 -4.92
N ARG A 62 12.78 -19.36 -5.98
CA ARG A 62 11.61 -20.25 -5.95
C ARG A 62 12.03 -21.54 -5.24
N ASN A 63 11.53 -21.76 -4.02
CA ASN A 63 11.62 -23.08 -3.40
C ASN A 63 10.82 -24.09 -4.24
N ARG A 64 11.55 -24.96 -4.95
CA ARG A 64 11.00 -26.16 -5.57
C ARG A 64 11.22 -27.28 -4.58
N LYS A 65 10.12 -27.86 -4.09
CA LYS A 65 10.13 -29.05 -3.25
C LYS A 65 10.16 -30.29 -4.12
#